data_AF-A0A7W8U9T0-F1
#
_entry.id   AF-A0A7W8U9T0-F1
#
_cell.length_a   1.000
_cell.length_b   1.000
_cell.length_c   1.000
_cell.angle_alpha   90.00
_cell.angle_beta   90.00
_cell.angle_gamma   90.00
#
_symmetry.space_group_name_H-M   'P 1'
#
loop_
_entity.id
_entity.type
_entity.pdbx_description
1 polymer ?
#
loop_
_entity_poly.entity_id
_entity_poly.type
_entity_poly.pdbx_seq_one_letter_code
_entity_poly.pdbx_strand_id
1 'polypeptide(L)'
;MSISEAQFMRSVLANPVNAELLTMLPMLGLPQCTLTAGCLFQTVWNLRCGNDAAWGVKDYDVFYFDDGDLSWEAEDAVIRRARAFLGDAGLKVEIRNQARVHLWYFEKFGKAYPRLECVEDGIDRYLISCTRLGIRVADQTLHAPDASKTCGTAFCG
;
A
#
# COMPACT_ATOMS: atom_id res chain seq x y z
N MET A 1 1.38 -23.69 5.62
CA MET A 1 2.79 -23.25 5.78
C MET A 1 2.80 -21.73 5.88
N SER A 2 3.18 -21.20 7.04
CA SER A 2 3.38 -19.75 7.24
C SER A 2 4.60 -19.28 6.46
N ILE A 3 4.51 -18.10 5.84
CA ILE A 3 5.65 -17.43 5.18
C ILE A 3 6.40 -16.61 6.24
N SER A 4 7.72 -16.63 6.24
CA SER A 4 8.52 -15.70 7.07
C SER A 4 8.52 -14.30 6.45
N GLU A 5 8.78 -13.27 7.25
CA GLU A 5 8.92 -11.89 6.76
C GLU A 5 9.98 -11.77 5.65
N ALA A 6 11.14 -12.42 5.81
CA ALA A 6 12.17 -12.42 4.78
C ALA A 6 11.71 -13.09 3.47
N GLN A 7 10.91 -14.16 3.55
CA GLN A 7 10.32 -14.77 2.36
C GLN A 7 9.25 -13.87 1.73
N PHE A 8 8.43 -13.21 2.54
CA PHE A 8 7.43 -12.25 2.08
C PHE A 8 8.09 -11.09 1.33
N MET A 9 9.11 -10.47 1.91
CA MET A 9 9.85 -9.39 1.26
C MET A 9 10.49 -9.82 -0.05
N ARG A 10 11.08 -11.02 -0.11
CA ARG A 10 11.59 -11.57 -1.38
C ARG A 10 10.50 -11.74 -2.43
N SER A 11 9.32 -12.23 -2.05
CA SER A 11 8.19 -12.36 -2.97
C SER A 11 7.71 -11.00 -3.47
N VAL A 12 7.55 -10.02 -2.58
CA VAL A 12 7.13 -8.66 -2.95
C VAL A 12 8.11 -8.04 -3.96
N LEU A 13 9.42 -8.16 -3.71
CA LEU A 13 10.47 -7.62 -4.58
C LEU A 13 10.60 -8.36 -5.92
N ALA A 14 10.01 -9.55 -6.07
CA ALA A 14 9.94 -10.23 -7.36
C ALA A 14 8.95 -9.57 -8.33
N ASN A 15 8.02 -8.76 -7.83
CA ASN A 15 7.23 -7.87 -8.69
C ASN A 15 8.08 -6.64 -9.04
N PRO A 16 8.43 -6.42 -10.33
CA PRO A 16 9.32 -5.34 -10.72
C PRO A 16 8.76 -3.95 -10.40
N VAL A 17 7.44 -3.78 -10.41
CA VAL A 17 6.79 -2.51 -10.07
C VAL A 17 6.87 -2.26 -8.55
N ASN A 18 6.64 -3.27 -7.72
CA ASN A 18 6.85 -3.13 -6.27
C ASN A 18 8.31 -2.75 -5.96
N ALA A 19 9.27 -3.43 -6.61
CA ALA A 19 10.70 -3.14 -6.43
C ALA A 19 11.07 -1.71 -6.86
N GLU A 20 10.55 -1.26 -8.01
CA GLU A 20 10.74 0.12 -8.49
C GLU A 20 10.12 1.13 -7.52
N LEU A 21 8.87 0.93 -7.08
CA LEU A 21 8.19 1.84 -6.15
C LEU A 21 8.92 1.92 -4.81
N LEU A 22 9.36 0.79 -4.24
CA LEU A 22 10.13 0.77 -3.00
C LEU A 22 11.49 1.46 -3.14
N THR A 23 12.04 1.53 -4.35
CA THR A 23 13.29 2.26 -4.65
C THR A 23 13.05 3.76 -4.85
N MET A 24 11.97 4.12 -5.51
CA MET A 24 11.72 5.48 -5.99
C MET A 24 10.94 6.35 -5.00
N LEU A 25 9.93 5.80 -4.33
CA LEU A 25 9.08 6.55 -3.39
C LEU A 25 9.83 7.25 -2.24
N PRO A 26 10.96 6.73 -1.69
CA PRO A 26 11.74 7.46 -0.69
C PRO A 26 12.18 8.86 -1.15
N MET A 27 12.43 9.04 -2.44
CA MET A 27 12.89 10.32 -3.01
C MET A 27 11.82 11.42 -3.00
N LEU A 28 10.54 11.06 -2.80
CA LEU A 28 9.46 12.05 -2.66
C LEU A 28 9.44 12.73 -1.28
N GLY A 29 10.18 12.20 -0.30
CA GLY A 29 10.26 12.77 1.04
C GLY A 29 8.92 12.84 1.78
N LEU A 30 7.98 11.94 1.45
CA LEU A 30 6.66 11.92 2.06
C LEU A 30 6.72 11.30 3.46
N PRO A 31 6.14 11.95 4.48
CA PRO A 31 6.10 11.42 5.84
C PRO A 31 5.29 10.12 5.90
N GLN A 32 5.86 9.12 6.57
CA GLN A 32 5.28 7.78 6.73
C GLN A 32 4.90 7.08 5.41
N CYS A 33 5.56 7.42 4.31
CA CYS A 33 5.28 6.84 3.00
C CYS A 33 5.38 5.31 3.02
N THR A 34 4.31 4.63 2.63
CA THR A 34 4.13 3.20 2.77
C THR A 34 3.42 2.65 1.53
N LEU A 35 4.07 1.68 0.85
CA LEU A 35 3.42 0.88 -0.18
C LEU A 35 2.55 -0.17 0.51
N THR A 36 1.28 -0.29 0.14
CA THR A 36 0.31 -1.06 0.92
C THR A 36 -0.60 -1.95 0.08
N ALA A 37 -1.26 -2.87 0.79
CA ALA A 37 -2.50 -3.54 0.41
C ALA A 37 -2.39 -4.60 -0.69
N GLY A 38 -3.22 -4.47 -1.72
CA GLY A 38 -3.53 -5.52 -2.69
C GLY A 38 -2.30 -5.95 -3.48
N CYS A 39 -1.45 -5.02 -3.90
CA CYS A 39 -0.26 -5.30 -4.69
C CYS A 39 0.73 -6.23 -3.96
N LEU A 40 0.86 -6.10 -2.63
CA LEU A 40 1.75 -6.92 -1.82
C LEU A 40 1.22 -8.35 -1.67
N PHE A 41 -0.05 -8.47 -1.27
CA PHE A 41 -0.70 -9.77 -1.10
C PHE A 41 -0.82 -10.52 -2.43
N GLN A 42 -1.26 -9.84 -3.49
CA GLN A 42 -1.48 -10.45 -4.80
C GLN A 42 -0.17 -10.94 -5.41
N THR A 43 0.94 -10.23 -5.25
CA THR A 43 2.26 -10.72 -5.68
C THR A 43 2.64 -12.03 -4.99
N VAL A 44 2.47 -12.13 -3.67
CA VAL A 44 2.75 -13.40 -2.95
C VAL A 44 1.80 -14.51 -3.42
N TRP A 45 0.53 -14.20 -3.62
CA TRP A 45 -0.48 -15.15 -4.10
C TRP A 45 -0.15 -15.67 -5.50
N ASN A 46 0.20 -14.77 -6.43
CA ASN A 46 0.54 -15.12 -7.81
C ASN A 46 1.69 -16.11 -7.86
N LEU A 47 2.79 -15.80 -7.17
CA LEU A 47 3.96 -16.68 -7.11
C LEU A 47 3.62 -18.06 -6.53
N ARG A 48 2.74 -18.11 -5.52
CA ARG A 48 2.30 -19.37 -4.92
C ARG A 48 1.48 -20.25 -5.86
N CYS A 49 0.61 -19.66 -6.69
CA CYS A 49 -0.11 -20.43 -7.71
C CYS A 49 0.67 -20.53 -9.05
N GLY A 50 1.97 -20.17 -9.09
CA GLY A 50 2.83 -20.33 -10.26
C GLY A 50 2.66 -19.28 -11.37
N ASN A 51 2.00 -18.16 -11.07
CA ASN A 51 1.81 -17.04 -11.98
C ASN A 51 2.96 -16.02 -11.91
N ASP A 52 3.01 -15.11 -12.89
CA ASP A 52 3.89 -13.94 -12.85
C ASP A 52 3.60 -13.04 -11.63
N ALA A 53 4.64 -12.48 -11.02
CA ALA A 53 4.55 -11.70 -9.79
C ALA A 53 3.61 -10.48 -9.90
N ALA A 54 3.51 -9.86 -11.08
CA ALA A 54 2.67 -8.69 -11.34
C ALA A 54 1.31 -9.06 -11.95
N TRP A 55 1.02 -10.35 -12.15
CA TRP A 55 -0.18 -10.81 -12.83
C TRP A 55 -1.48 -10.29 -12.17
N GLY A 56 -2.30 -9.59 -12.95
CA GLY A 56 -3.60 -9.10 -12.49
C GLY A 56 -3.55 -8.00 -11.42
N VAL A 57 -2.38 -7.44 -11.10
CA VAL A 57 -2.27 -6.27 -10.21
C VAL A 57 -2.75 -5.03 -10.97
N LYS A 58 -3.82 -4.40 -10.49
CA LYS A 58 -4.49 -3.28 -11.16
C LYS A 58 -3.88 -1.94 -10.79
N ASP A 59 -3.59 -1.78 -9.51
CA ASP A 59 -3.15 -0.54 -8.87
C ASP A 59 -2.11 -0.84 -7.78
N TYR A 60 -1.43 0.22 -7.36
CA TYR A 60 -0.44 0.22 -6.28
C TYR A 60 -0.81 1.32 -5.30
N ASP A 61 -1.39 0.93 -4.17
CA ASP A 61 -1.77 1.86 -3.12
C ASP A 61 -0.53 2.37 -2.38
N VAL A 62 -0.39 3.70 -2.30
CA VAL A 62 0.67 4.37 -1.54
C VAL A 62 0.04 5.31 -0.53
N PHE A 63 0.22 4.99 0.74
CA PHE A 63 -0.26 5.82 1.85
C PHE A 63 0.87 6.70 2.37
N TYR A 64 0.51 7.90 2.79
CA TYR A 64 1.38 8.79 3.57
C TYR A 64 0.54 9.52 4.62
N PHE A 65 1.19 10.14 5.61
CA PHE A 65 0.49 10.89 6.66
C PHE A 65 1.13 12.26 6.84
N ASP A 66 0.40 13.29 6.41
CA ASP A 66 0.79 14.70 6.59
C ASP A 66 -0.43 15.49 7.05
N ASP A 67 -0.39 15.99 8.28
CA ASP A 67 -1.47 16.79 8.88
C ASP A 67 -1.19 18.30 8.87
N GLY A 68 -0.11 18.74 8.20
CA GLY A 68 0.24 20.16 8.05
C GLY A 68 -0.69 20.92 7.10
N ASP A 69 -1.20 20.26 6.06
CA ASP A 69 -2.19 20.79 5.13
C ASP A 69 -3.13 19.68 4.65
N LEU A 70 -4.39 19.73 5.09
CA LEU A 70 -5.41 18.71 4.79
C LEU A 70 -6.24 19.03 3.53
N SER A 71 -5.91 20.10 2.81
CA SER A 71 -6.60 20.50 1.58
C SER A 71 -6.52 19.42 0.49
N TRP A 72 -7.46 19.46 -0.44
CA TRP A 72 -7.37 18.60 -1.63
C TRP A 72 -6.18 19.00 -2.49
N GLU A 73 -5.90 20.29 -2.57
CA GLU A 73 -4.82 20.87 -3.36
C GLU A 73 -3.44 20.37 -2.92
N ALA A 74 -3.23 20.18 -1.60
CA ALA A 74 -2.01 19.60 -1.06
C ALA A 74 -1.85 18.12 -1.47
N GLU A 75 -2.91 17.31 -1.36
CA GLU A 75 -2.87 15.90 -1.81
C GLU A 75 -2.71 15.80 -3.34
N ASP A 76 -3.41 16.63 -4.11
CA ASP A 76 -3.30 16.68 -5.57
C ASP A 76 -1.89 17.08 -6.03
N ALA A 77 -1.24 18.02 -5.35
CA ALA A 77 0.15 18.38 -5.62
C ALA A 77 1.09 17.18 -5.43
N VAL A 78 0.88 16.37 -4.38
CA VAL A 78 1.64 15.13 -4.16
C VAL A 78 1.35 14.10 -5.26
N ILE A 79 0.08 13.88 -5.61
CA ILE A 79 -0.31 12.97 -6.70
C ILE A 79 0.37 13.36 -8.01
N ARG A 80 0.32 14.65 -8.38
CA ARG A 80 0.94 15.16 -9.61
C ARG A 80 2.46 15.02 -9.59
N ARG A 81 3.10 15.35 -8.46
CA ARG A 81 4.55 15.19 -8.29
C ARG A 81 4.98 13.73 -8.44
N ALA A 82 4.27 12.81 -7.80
CA ALA A 82 4.58 11.39 -7.90
C ALA A 82 4.35 10.83 -9.31
N ARG A 83 3.26 11.24 -9.99
CA ARG A 83 3.02 10.86 -11.39
C ARG A 83 4.15 11.31 -12.31
N ALA A 84 4.60 12.56 -12.17
CA ALA A 84 5.73 13.08 -12.95
C ALA A 84 7.04 12.33 -12.63
N PHE A 85 7.24 11.97 -11.36
CA PHE A 85 8.45 11.31 -10.90
C PHE A 85 8.54 9.83 -11.30
N LEU A 86 7.41 9.12 -11.29
CA LEU A 86 7.32 7.68 -11.53
C LEU A 86 7.00 7.31 -13.00
N GLY A 87 6.75 8.29 -13.86
CA GLY A 87 6.42 8.06 -15.27
C GLY A 87 5.23 7.10 -15.44
N ASP A 88 5.39 6.08 -16.28
CA ASP A 88 4.34 5.10 -16.60
C ASP A 88 3.88 4.31 -15.38
N ALA A 89 4.77 3.98 -14.44
CA ALA A 89 4.41 3.32 -13.19
C ALA A 89 3.44 4.18 -12.36
N GLY A 90 3.65 5.50 -12.38
CA GLY A 90 2.81 6.49 -11.69
C GLY A 90 1.34 6.51 -12.15
N LEU A 91 1.03 5.98 -13.34
CA LEU A 91 -0.36 5.88 -13.83
C LEU A 91 -1.19 4.86 -13.05
N LYS A 92 -0.54 3.88 -12.41
CA LYS A 92 -1.19 2.83 -11.61
C LYS A 92 -1.06 3.08 -10.11
N VAL A 93 -0.39 4.15 -9.69
CA VAL A 93 -0.18 4.46 -8.27
C VAL A 93 -1.33 5.30 -7.74
N GLU A 94 -1.99 4.81 -6.71
CA GLU A 94 -3.02 5.53 -5.98
C GLU A 94 -2.44 6.10 -4.69
N ILE A 95 -2.11 7.40 -4.70
CA ILE A 95 -1.60 8.08 -3.51
C ILE A 95 -2.76 8.57 -2.65
N ARG A 96 -2.65 8.34 -1.33
CA ARG A 96 -3.60 8.86 -0.36
C ARG A 96 -2.95 9.37 0.92
N ASN A 97 -3.26 10.61 1.29
CA ASN A 97 -2.96 11.17 2.60
C ASN A 97 -3.94 10.63 3.63
N GLN A 98 -3.47 9.79 4.55
CA GLN A 98 -4.29 9.20 5.59
C GLN A 98 -4.81 10.25 6.58
N ALA A 99 -4.10 11.37 6.76
CA ALA A 99 -4.52 12.43 7.68
C ALA A 99 -5.86 13.08 7.29
N ARG A 100 -6.20 13.10 5.99
CA ARG A 100 -7.41 13.78 5.48
C ARG A 100 -8.57 12.86 5.12
N VAL A 101 -8.44 11.54 5.25
CA VAL A 101 -9.46 10.56 4.81
C VAL A 101 -10.82 10.86 5.44
N HIS A 102 -10.83 11.19 6.73
CA HIS A 102 -12.03 11.55 7.49
C HIS A 102 -12.84 12.72 6.89
N LEU A 103 -12.23 13.60 6.08
CA LEU A 103 -12.89 14.75 5.47
C LEU A 103 -13.78 14.39 4.29
N TRP A 104 -13.42 13.36 3.51
CA TRP A 104 -14.13 13.02 2.27
C TRP A 104 -14.78 11.63 2.31
N TYR A 105 -14.42 10.76 3.26
CA TYR A 105 -14.90 9.37 3.30
C TYR A 105 -16.43 9.28 3.47
N PHE A 106 -17.02 10.14 4.30
CA PHE A 106 -18.47 10.17 4.50
C PHE A 106 -19.21 10.54 3.21
N GLU A 107 -18.76 11.56 2.50
CA GLU A 107 -19.38 11.99 1.25
C GLU A 107 -19.30 10.89 0.18
N LYS A 108 -18.18 10.15 0.13
CA LYS A 108 -17.97 9.09 -0.85
C LYS A 108 -18.70 7.77 -0.52
N PHE A 109 -18.78 7.40 0.75
CA PHE A 109 -19.24 6.06 1.17
C PHE A 109 -20.40 6.05 2.16
N GLY A 110 -20.87 7.21 2.63
CA GLY A 110 -21.97 7.35 3.59
C GLY A 110 -21.68 6.82 4.99
N LYS A 111 -20.39 6.62 5.34
CA LYS A 111 -19.96 6.06 6.63
C LYS A 111 -19.05 7.03 7.35
N ALA A 112 -19.23 7.16 8.66
CA ALA A 112 -18.30 7.91 9.50
C ALA A 112 -16.91 7.26 9.43
N TYR A 113 -15.89 8.10 9.34
CA TYR A 113 -14.49 7.68 9.34
C TYR A 113 -13.74 8.54 10.35
N PRO A 114 -13.15 7.97 11.40
CA PRO A 114 -12.46 8.75 12.42
C PRO A 114 -11.21 9.41 11.83
N ARG A 115 -10.79 10.53 12.43
CA ARG A 115 -9.46 11.09 12.14
C ARG A 115 -8.41 10.05 12.53
N LEU A 116 -7.48 9.80 11.62
CA LEU A 116 -6.35 8.89 11.83
C LEU A 116 -5.17 9.66 12.43
N GLU A 117 -4.26 8.94 13.07
CA GLU A 117 -3.04 9.48 13.70
C GLU A 117 -1.76 9.02 12.98
N CYS A 118 -1.85 7.93 12.21
CA CYS A 118 -0.74 7.41 11.42
C CYS A 118 -1.22 6.67 10.16
N VAL A 119 -0.27 6.19 9.35
CA VAL A 119 -0.60 5.37 8.16
C VAL A 119 -1.14 3.99 8.55
N GLU A 120 -0.63 3.39 9.62
CA GLU A 120 -1.02 2.08 10.11
C GLU A 120 -2.53 2.03 10.46
N ASP A 121 -3.09 3.11 11.02
CA ASP A 121 -4.54 3.20 11.29
C ASP A 121 -5.39 3.03 10.02
N GLY A 122 -4.89 3.51 8.89
CA GLY A 122 -5.53 3.35 7.58
C GLY A 122 -5.43 1.92 7.06
N ILE A 123 -4.25 1.30 7.22
CA ILE A 123 -3.99 -0.09 6.82
C ILE A 123 -4.85 -1.06 7.62
N ASP A 124 -4.96 -0.87 8.93
CA ASP A 124 -5.72 -1.73 9.84
C ASP A 124 -7.24 -1.72 9.52
N ARG A 125 -7.69 -0.71 8.78
CA ARG A 125 -9.08 -0.55 8.32
C ARG A 125 -9.40 -1.25 7.01
N TYR A 126 -8.44 -1.88 6.32
CA TYR A 126 -8.78 -2.74 5.19
C TYR A 126 -9.76 -3.85 5.63
N LEU A 127 -10.77 -4.10 4.80
CA LEU A 127 -11.84 -5.05 5.10
C LEU A 127 -11.37 -6.50 5.05
N ILE A 128 -10.41 -6.78 4.18
CA ILE A 128 -9.84 -8.12 3.99
C ILE A 128 -8.59 -8.18 4.86
N SER A 129 -8.58 -9.05 5.86
CA SER A 129 -7.45 -9.17 6.79
C SER A 129 -6.13 -9.45 6.09
N CYS A 130 -6.16 -10.18 4.95
CA CYS A 130 -4.96 -10.50 4.21
C CYS A 130 -4.34 -9.34 3.43
N THR A 131 -5.04 -8.21 3.33
CA THR A 131 -4.53 -6.98 2.70
C THR A 131 -4.18 -5.89 3.73
N ARG A 132 -4.23 -6.19 5.02
CA ARG A 132 -3.72 -5.31 6.09
C ARG A 132 -2.21 -5.45 6.17
N LEU A 133 -1.52 -4.96 5.16
CA LEU A 133 -0.09 -5.11 4.95
C LEU A 133 0.46 -3.80 4.39
N GLY A 134 1.57 -3.31 4.95
CA GLY A 134 2.29 -2.17 4.40
C GLY A 134 3.79 -2.29 4.58
N ILE A 135 4.56 -1.82 3.60
CA ILE A 135 6.01 -1.71 3.67
C ILE A 135 6.36 -0.23 3.66
N ARG A 136 6.92 0.24 4.77
CA ARG A 136 7.40 1.62 4.89
C ARG A 136 8.60 1.81 3.98
N VAL A 137 8.55 2.79 3.08
CA VAL A 137 9.56 2.91 2.01
C VAL A 137 10.91 3.39 2.53
N ALA A 138 10.94 4.11 3.67
CA ALA A 138 12.15 4.71 4.22
C ALA A 138 13.15 3.68 4.78
N ASP A 139 12.64 2.60 5.38
CA ASP A 139 13.43 1.61 6.12
C ASP A 139 13.05 0.16 5.79
N GLN A 140 12.05 -0.04 4.91
CA GLN A 140 11.49 -1.33 4.53
C GLN A 140 10.85 -2.10 5.70
N THR A 141 10.48 -1.42 6.78
CA THR A 141 9.77 -2.04 7.90
C THR A 141 8.38 -2.53 7.44
N LEU A 142 8.07 -3.79 7.75
CA LEU A 142 6.78 -4.41 7.44
C LEU A 142 5.77 -4.17 8.59
N HIS A 143 4.62 -3.59 8.25
CA HIS A 143 3.41 -3.60 9.09
C HIS A 143 2.48 -4.72 8.62
N ALA A 144 2.19 -5.68 9.50
CA ALA A 144 1.36 -6.85 9.20
C ALA A 144 0.63 -7.37 10.45
N PRO A 145 -0.39 -6.66 10.95
CA PRO A 145 -1.09 -6.99 12.21
C PRO A 145 -1.75 -8.38 12.20
N ASP A 146 -2.13 -8.86 11.02
CA ASP A 146 -2.77 -10.16 10.81
C ASP A 146 -1.81 -11.21 10.20
N ALA A 147 -0.49 -11.05 10.34
CA ALA A 147 0.56 -11.95 9.79
C ALA A 147 0.33 -13.46 10.05
N SER A 148 -0.28 -13.81 11.19
CA SER A 148 -0.62 -15.20 11.55
C SER A 148 -1.85 -15.76 10.81
N LYS A 149 -2.71 -14.87 10.28
CA LYS A 149 -3.97 -15.21 9.58
C LYS A 149 -3.88 -15.04 8.06
N THR A 150 -2.86 -14.34 7.57
CA THR A 150 -2.69 -13.89 6.16
C THR A 150 -2.38 -15.01 5.17
N CYS A 151 -2.15 -16.24 5.63
CA CYS A 151 -1.80 -17.34 4.74
C CYS A 151 -2.21 -18.73 5.27
N GLY A 152 -3.44 -18.83 5.76
CA GLY A 152 -4.08 -20.10 6.08
C GLY A 152 -5.36 -20.28 5.24
N THR A 153 -5.40 -21.34 4.44
CA THR A 153 -6.63 -21.96 3.89
C THR A 153 -7.42 -21.21 2.81
N ALA A 154 -6.79 -20.91 1.68
CA ALA A 154 -7.46 -21.04 0.39
C ALA A 154 -6.50 -21.83 -0.51
N PHE A 155 -6.70 -23.14 -0.57
CA PHE A 155 -5.92 -24.05 -1.41
C PHE A 155 -6.15 -23.65 -2.88
N CYS A 156 -5.10 -23.34 -3.65
CA CYS A 156 -5.21 -23.36 -5.11
C CYS A 156 -5.70 -24.78 -5.45
N GLY A 157 -6.90 -24.89 -6.04
CA GLY A 157 -7.47 -26.16 -6.52
C GLY A 157 -6.80 -26.63 -7.79
#